data_AF-A0A517R6P9-F1
#
_entry.id   AF-A0A517R6P9-F1
#
_cell.length_a   1.000
_cell.length_b   1.000
_cell.length_c   1.000
_cell.angle_alpha   90.00
_cell.angle_beta   90.00
_cell.angle_gamma   90.00
#
_symmetry.space_group_name_H-M   'P 1'
#
loop_
_entity.id
_entity.type
_entity.pdbx_description
1 polymer ?
#
loop_
_entity_poly.entity_id
_entity_poly.type
_entity_poly.pdbx_seq_one_letter_code
_entity_poly.pdbx_strand_id
1 'polypeptide(L)'
;MSRLNTRPFRLLGLALVAITVAGAMSVLVDVYLPTVAGKYLSALGLQSPTAVVGPKLPKAWSDGLPFGNSPEEDMRRAEALSPRVHQLCGACHAYPEPALFPKERWAVEVNLGYDFYEGSSDALVREIEAPPQADTTGYYIAKAPKEIEMPRLPTRDINPIFVPTTLKYPDEGPSDGCVSDVAWYPPQDSSVGFLTICDMRHGRVIRVDRTSAWSEGRVLANIYNPARLRPIDSGEKVPRAFLLAELGVFLPSDDVPGRLYRLDLSETGRPARSTLLKTKNRVADAVGGDLDGDGDLEFAVAEFGWRSGGALALLDRSEGDKEWQRTILDERPGASDVRIDDIDGDGRLDIVALFSQQHEVVEAYIADGLGGFERRTIFDAKDPAFGSSGMDLVDFDVDGDLDILFTNGDMLDFGFLSPNHAVRWFENRGEFPFRPHIIGHLPGAYRAVSGDIDLDGDLDVVASAYISNDIAEGQVSAATQFNLLVWFEHQRDGSFLCRPILRTRRFGSVDAALGDFDSDGDLDIAAGLTFFEDDGPRHRLQQGMLTIWSNGTKNP
;
A
#
# COMPACT_ATOMS: atom_id res chain seq x y z
N MET A 1 -53.94 53.53 -0.73
CA MET A 1 -52.89 53.27 0.28
C MET A 1 -52.17 51.99 -0.14
N SER A 2 -50.84 52.07 -0.32
CA SER A 2 -49.79 51.01 -0.34
C SER A 2 -50.20 49.53 -0.54
N ARG A 3 -49.51 48.67 -1.29
CA ARG A 3 -48.21 48.65 -2.00
C ARG A 3 -48.14 47.29 -2.77
N LEU A 4 -47.45 47.27 -3.93
CA LEU A 4 -46.58 46.20 -4.50
C LEU A 4 -47.18 44.77 -4.66
N ASN A 5 -47.36 44.15 -5.84
CA ASN A 5 -46.56 44.01 -7.07
C ASN A 5 -45.16 43.39 -6.86
N THR A 6 -44.99 42.09 -7.17
CA THR A 6 -44.06 41.56 -8.19
C THR A 6 -44.14 40.02 -8.33
N ARG A 7 -44.02 39.58 -9.58
CA ARG A 7 -44.02 38.24 -10.19
C ARG A 7 -42.53 37.74 -10.32
N PRO A 8 -42.21 36.61 -10.98
CA PRO A 8 -42.38 35.18 -10.66
C PRO A 8 -41.00 34.43 -10.78
N PHE A 9 -40.98 33.10 -10.91
CA PHE A 9 -39.82 32.24 -11.27
C PHE A 9 -38.67 32.13 -10.25
N ARG A 10 -38.52 30.93 -9.65
CA ARG A 10 -37.26 30.23 -9.30
C ARG A 10 -37.55 29.17 -8.24
N LEU A 11 -38.11 28.02 -8.64
CA LEU A 11 -38.25 26.88 -7.73
C LEU A 11 -37.84 25.52 -8.34
N LEU A 12 -37.58 25.46 -9.66
CA LEU A 12 -37.01 24.25 -10.29
C LEU A 12 -35.47 24.26 -10.40
N GLY A 13 -34.81 25.38 -10.15
CA GLY A 13 -33.34 25.49 -10.23
C GLY A 13 -32.58 25.25 -8.92
N LEU A 14 -33.27 25.25 -7.77
CA LEU A 14 -32.65 25.08 -6.45
C LEU A 14 -32.58 23.63 -6.00
N ALA A 15 -33.48 22.76 -6.48
CA ALA A 15 -33.43 21.33 -6.19
C ALA A 15 -32.29 20.62 -6.95
N LEU A 16 -31.96 21.07 -8.17
CA LEU A 16 -30.83 20.52 -8.91
C LEU A 16 -29.48 20.96 -8.31
N VAL A 17 -29.35 22.23 -7.89
CA VAL A 17 -28.12 22.74 -7.25
C VAL A 17 -27.92 22.13 -5.85
N ALA A 18 -28.96 21.83 -5.09
CA ALA A 18 -28.83 21.16 -3.79
C ALA A 18 -28.34 19.70 -3.92
N ILE A 19 -28.69 19.00 -4.99
CA ILE A 19 -28.23 17.62 -5.25
C ILE A 19 -26.78 17.63 -5.79
N THR A 20 -26.39 18.62 -6.60
CA THR A 20 -24.99 18.77 -7.05
C THR A 20 -24.06 19.26 -5.93
N VAL A 21 -24.55 20.09 -4.99
CA VAL A 21 -23.77 20.56 -3.83
C VAL A 21 -23.67 19.49 -2.74
N ALA A 22 -24.67 18.61 -2.56
CA ALA A 22 -24.58 17.47 -1.65
C ALA A 22 -23.60 16.39 -2.15
N GLY A 23 -23.54 16.15 -3.47
CA GLY A 23 -22.56 15.23 -4.07
C GLY A 23 -21.12 15.78 -4.11
N ALA A 24 -20.94 17.10 -4.18
CA ALA A 24 -19.61 17.74 -4.17
C ALA A 24 -19.09 18.01 -2.74
N MET A 25 -19.96 18.13 -1.74
CA MET A 25 -19.56 18.30 -0.33
C MET A 25 -19.16 16.99 0.36
N SER A 26 -19.62 15.82 -0.09
CA SER A 26 -19.20 14.55 0.54
C SER A 26 -17.77 14.14 0.15
N VAL A 27 -17.23 14.65 -0.96
CA VAL A 27 -15.86 14.34 -1.40
C VAL A 27 -14.82 15.29 -0.80
N LEU A 28 -15.22 16.52 -0.44
CA LEU A 28 -14.33 17.52 0.16
C LEU A 28 -14.22 17.41 1.69
N VAL A 29 -15.17 16.75 2.36
CA VAL A 29 -15.18 16.62 3.83
C VAL A 29 -14.32 15.45 4.32
N ASP A 30 -14.21 14.36 3.55
CA ASP A 30 -13.51 13.16 4.02
C ASP A 30 -11.98 13.19 3.78
N VAL A 31 -11.48 14.10 2.93
CA VAL A 31 -10.04 14.16 2.59
C VAL A 31 -9.31 15.33 3.29
N TYR A 32 -10.01 16.37 3.74
CA TYR A 32 -9.36 17.63 4.19
C TYR A 32 -9.69 18.11 5.61
N LEU A 33 -10.63 17.46 6.32
CA LEU A 33 -11.20 18.00 7.56
C LEU A 33 -10.90 17.29 8.89
N PRO A 34 -9.89 16.40 9.06
CA PRO A 34 -9.42 16.10 10.41
C PRO A 34 -8.64 17.29 11.03
N THR A 35 -7.80 17.96 10.24
CA THR A 35 -6.84 18.97 10.73
C THR A 35 -7.37 20.42 10.70
N VAL A 36 -8.19 20.79 9.71
CA VAL A 36 -8.77 22.14 9.63
C VAL A 36 -9.95 22.33 10.59
N ALA A 37 -10.77 21.29 10.79
CA ALA A 37 -11.86 21.33 11.78
C ALA A 37 -11.30 21.46 13.21
N GLY A 38 -10.17 20.79 13.48
CA GLY A 38 -9.47 20.88 14.77
C GLY A 38 -9.03 22.30 15.14
N LYS A 39 -8.50 23.05 14.17
CA LYS A 39 -8.03 24.44 14.38
C LYS A 39 -9.16 25.46 14.55
N TYR A 40 -10.31 25.28 13.90
CA TYR A 40 -11.45 26.20 14.05
C TYR A 40 -12.28 25.93 15.31
N LEU A 41 -12.36 24.67 15.75
CA LEU A 41 -13.06 24.28 16.98
C LEU A 41 -12.32 24.79 18.24
N SER A 42 -10.99 24.73 18.25
CA SER A 42 -10.17 25.29 19.35
C SER A 42 -10.30 26.80 19.51
N ALA A 43 -10.45 27.55 18.41
CA ALA A 43 -10.66 29.00 18.42
C ALA A 43 -12.05 29.41 18.95
N LEU A 44 -13.01 28.49 18.96
CA LEU A 44 -14.37 28.70 19.47
C LEU A 44 -14.62 28.06 20.85
N GLY A 45 -13.59 27.49 21.48
CA GLY A 45 -13.71 26.81 22.78
C GLY A 45 -14.53 25.52 22.74
N LEU A 46 -14.79 24.98 21.55
CA LEU A 46 -15.48 23.70 21.34
C LEU A 46 -14.42 22.64 21.05
N GLN A 47 -14.52 21.46 21.67
CA GLN A 47 -13.57 20.38 21.43
C GLN A 47 -13.71 19.86 20.00
N SER A 48 -12.57 19.61 19.35
CA SER A 48 -12.52 18.89 18.09
C SER A 48 -13.06 17.46 18.25
N PRO A 49 -13.72 16.87 17.23
CA PRO A 49 -14.06 15.44 17.26
C PRO A 49 -12.81 14.53 17.22
N THR A 50 -11.61 15.11 17.09
CA THR A 50 -10.32 14.42 17.18
C THR A 50 -9.37 15.11 18.16
N ALA A 51 -9.88 15.56 19.30
CA ALA A 51 -9.01 15.73 20.46
C ALA A 51 -8.71 14.32 20.94
N VAL A 52 -7.47 13.86 20.77
CA VAL A 52 -6.95 12.72 21.53
C VAL A 52 -7.02 13.14 22.99
N VAL A 53 -8.18 12.87 23.62
CA VAL A 53 -8.28 12.82 25.06
C VAL A 53 -7.37 11.67 25.44
N GLY A 54 -6.17 11.98 25.93
CA GLY A 54 -5.28 10.95 26.48
C GLY A 54 -6.10 10.04 27.39
N PRO A 55 -6.02 8.72 27.23
CA PRO A 55 -6.99 7.82 27.83
C PRO A 55 -7.03 8.03 29.34
N LYS A 56 -8.21 8.36 29.86
CA LYS A 56 -8.47 8.22 31.29
C LYS A 56 -8.56 6.72 31.56
N LEU A 57 -7.43 6.13 31.97
CA LEU A 57 -7.34 4.73 32.37
C LEU A 57 -8.52 4.36 33.30
N PRO A 58 -9.23 3.25 33.03
CA PRO A 58 -10.17 2.70 34.00
C PRO A 58 -9.44 2.44 35.33
N LYS A 59 -10.04 2.80 36.47
CA LYS A 59 -9.42 2.61 37.79
C LYS A 59 -9.43 1.17 38.31
N ALA A 60 -10.01 0.23 37.57
CA ALA A 60 -10.14 -1.16 38.00
C ALA A 60 -8.88 -1.94 37.62
N TRP A 61 -8.08 -2.26 38.64
CA TRP A 61 -6.87 -3.07 38.56
C TRP A 61 -7.16 -4.44 39.18
N SER A 62 -6.63 -5.55 38.63
CA SER A 62 -6.93 -6.90 39.14
C SER A 62 -6.56 -7.12 40.60
N ASP A 63 -5.56 -6.39 41.10
CA ASP A 63 -5.10 -6.41 42.49
C ASP A 63 -5.47 -5.13 43.27
N GLY A 64 -6.20 -4.20 42.65
CA GLY A 64 -6.57 -2.90 43.22
C GLY A 64 -5.42 -1.89 43.35
N LEU A 65 -4.19 -2.23 42.90
CA LEU A 65 -3.03 -1.36 42.93
C LEU A 65 -2.80 -0.72 41.54
N PRO A 66 -2.43 0.55 41.42
CA PRO A 66 -2.07 1.15 40.13
C PRO A 66 -0.62 0.84 39.72
N PHE A 67 -0.36 0.81 38.41
CA PHE A 67 1.00 0.97 37.88
C PHE A 67 1.49 2.41 38.12
N GLY A 68 2.81 2.60 38.18
CA GLY A 68 3.44 3.91 38.37
C GLY A 68 3.92 4.19 39.81
N ASN A 69 4.00 3.16 40.66
CA ASN A 69 4.54 3.30 42.02
C ASN A 69 6.08 3.30 42.03
N SER A 70 6.70 2.32 41.38
CA SER A 70 8.14 2.26 41.14
C SER A 70 8.46 1.36 39.94
N PRO A 71 9.54 1.64 39.17
CA PRO A 71 9.91 0.83 38.02
C PRO A 71 10.08 -0.66 38.34
N GLU A 72 10.66 -0.99 39.50
CA GLU A 72 10.90 -2.38 39.89
C GLU A 72 9.61 -3.11 40.30
N GLU A 73 8.66 -2.42 40.94
CA GLU A 73 7.34 -2.99 41.26
C GLU A 73 6.48 -3.17 40.01
N ASP A 74 6.47 -2.16 39.14
CA ASP A 74 5.75 -2.20 37.87
C ASP A 74 6.26 -3.34 36.98
N MET A 75 7.58 -3.54 36.91
CA MET A 75 8.17 -4.65 36.15
C MET A 75 7.79 -6.01 36.74
N ARG A 76 7.89 -6.18 38.08
CA ARG A 76 7.48 -7.45 38.73
C ARG A 76 6.02 -7.78 38.46
N ARG A 77 5.16 -6.77 38.50
CA ARG A 77 3.73 -6.93 38.20
C ARG A 77 3.50 -7.25 36.72
N ALA A 78 4.21 -6.58 35.81
CA ALA A 78 4.14 -6.89 34.39
C ALA A 78 4.53 -8.36 34.12
N GLU A 79 5.57 -8.88 34.75
CA GLU A 79 5.94 -10.29 34.60
C GLU A 79 4.85 -11.24 35.13
N ALA A 80 4.18 -10.90 36.23
CA ALA A 80 3.06 -11.70 36.74
C ALA A 80 1.84 -11.69 35.81
N LEU A 81 1.60 -10.59 35.10
CA LEU A 81 0.51 -10.45 34.12
C LEU A 81 0.82 -11.09 32.76
N SER A 82 2.11 -11.33 32.47
CA SER A 82 2.60 -11.75 31.16
C SER A 82 1.81 -12.90 30.52
N PRO A 83 1.51 -14.03 31.19
CA PRO A 83 0.78 -15.13 30.57
C PRO A 83 -0.64 -14.73 30.11
N ARG A 84 -1.35 -13.92 30.92
CA ARG A 84 -2.70 -13.47 30.59
C ARG A 84 -2.71 -12.45 29.46
N VAL A 85 -1.73 -11.55 29.43
CA VAL A 85 -1.59 -10.56 28.36
C VAL A 85 -1.20 -11.24 27.05
N HIS A 86 -0.28 -12.21 27.07
CA HIS A 86 0.07 -12.98 25.87
C HIS A 86 -1.11 -13.80 25.35
N GLN A 87 -1.90 -14.41 26.24
CA GLN A 87 -3.09 -15.15 25.85
C GLN A 87 -4.11 -14.24 25.16
N LEU A 88 -4.39 -13.06 25.72
CA LEU A 88 -5.34 -12.11 25.14
C LEU A 88 -4.80 -11.48 23.84
N CYS A 89 -3.62 -10.86 23.91
CA CYS A 89 -3.08 -10.06 22.81
C CYS A 89 -2.45 -10.89 21.69
N GLY A 90 -2.22 -12.19 21.90
CA GLY A 90 -1.79 -13.15 20.87
C GLY A 90 -2.90 -14.08 20.39
N ALA A 91 -4.16 -13.80 20.72
CA ALA A 91 -5.29 -14.69 20.40
C ALA A 91 -5.66 -14.67 18.92
N CYS A 92 -5.59 -13.49 18.28
CA CYS A 92 -6.02 -13.30 16.89
C CYS A 92 -4.87 -13.43 15.89
N HIS A 93 -3.69 -12.95 16.27
CA HIS A 93 -2.49 -12.87 15.43
C HIS A 93 -1.23 -12.88 16.32
N ALA A 94 -0.06 -12.59 15.74
CA ALA A 94 1.19 -12.49 16.47
C ALA A 94 1.07 -11.51 17.65
N TYR A 95 1.59 -11.91 18.81
CA TYR A 95 1.60 -11.07 20.01
C TYR A 95 2.42 -9.79 19.77
N PRO A 96 1.84 -8.60 20.02
CA PRO A 96 2.56 -7.34 19.80
C PRO A 96 3.60 -7.14 20.91
N GLU A 97 4.88 -7.17 20.55
CA GLU A 97 5.96 -6.98 21.52
C GLU A 97 5.98 -5.56 22.11
N PRO A 98 6.23 -5.36 23.42
CA PRO A 98 6.27 -4.01 24.02
C PRO A 98 7.30 -3.06 23.38
N ALA A 99 8.31 -3.59 22.69
CA ALA A 99 9.35 -2.83 22.01
C ALA A 99 8.88 -2.15 20.71
N LEU A 100 7.71 -2.51 20.18
CA LEU A 100 7.19 -1.98 18.91
C LEU A 100 6.90 -0.48 18.96
N PHE A 101 6.45 0.02 20.12
CA PHE A 101 6.05 1.41 20.30
C PHE A 101 6.66 2.02 21.57
N PRO A 102 6.86 3.35 21.60
CA PRO A 102 7.22 4.05 22.83
C PRO A 102 6.09 3.95 23.87
N LYS A 103 6.45 4.06 25.16
CA LYS A 103 5.51 3.98 26.30
C LYS A 103 4.21 4.76 26.10
N GLU A 104 4.30 5.98 25.59
CA GLU A 104 3.15 6.89 25.45
C GLU A 104 2.11 6.42 24.43
N ARG A 105 2.48 5.54 23.49
CA ARG A 105 1.61 5.05 22.44
C ARG A 105 0.75 3.86 22.88
N TRP A 106 1.27 3.03 23.78
CA TRP A 106 0.63 1.76 24.16
C TRP A 106 -0.79 1.90 24.74
N ALA A 107 -1.13 3.03 25.34
CA ALA A 107 -2.48 3.22 25.85
C ALA A 107 -3.53 3.30 24.71
N VAL A 108 -3.15 3.79 23.52
CA VAL A 108 -4.01 3.79 22.32
C VAL A 108 -4.11 2.38 21.74
N GLU A 109 -2.98 1.69 21.60
CA GLU A 109 -2.93 0.35 21.01
C GLU A 109 -3.69 -0.69 21.84
N VAL A 110 -3.55 -0.63 23.17
CA VAL A 110 -4.32 -1.50 24.06
C VAL A 110 -5.80 -1.20 23.97
N ASN A 111 -6.22 0.06 23.80
CA ASN A 111 -7.63 0.36 23.62
C ASN A 111 -8.19 -0.27 22.34
N LEU A 112 -7.47 -0.12 21.21
CA LEU A 112 -7.86 -0.76 19.96
C LEU A 112 -7.94 -2.28 20.10
N GLY A 113 -6.95 -2.90 20.76
CA GLY A 113 -6.97 -4.35 21.01
C GLY A 113 -8.18 -4.83 21.82
N TYR A 114 -8.61 -4.06 22.82
CA TYR A 114 -9.82 -4.38 23.60
C TYR A 114 -11.10 -4.16 22.81
N ASP A 115 -11.18 -3.11 21.98
CA ASP A 115 -12.32 -2.89 21.08
C ASP A 115 -12.48 -4.09 20.11
N PHE A 116 -11.37 -4.62 19.58
CA PHE A 116 -11.39 -5.83 18.75
C PHE A 116 -11.80 -7.08 19.52
N TYR A 117 -11.25 -7.28 20.72
CA TYR A 117 -11.62 -8.41 21.57
C TYR A 117 -13.13 -8.40 21.89
N GLU A 118 -13.69 -7.25 22.28
CA GLU A 118 -15.11 -7.09 22.62
C GLU A 118 -16.02 -7.24 21.38
N GLY A 119 -15.56 -6.77 20.22
CA GLY A 119 -16.27 -6.86 18.94
C GLY A 119 -16.11 -8.21 18.22
N SER A 120 -15.14 -9.04 18.60
CA SER A 120 -14.79 -10.25 17.87
C SER A 120 -15.96 -11.23 17.78
N SER A 121 -16.16 -11.83 16.60
CA SER A 121 -17.09 -12.93 16.37
C SER A 121 -16.45 -14.31 16.60
N ASP A 122 -15.13 -14.37 16.80
CA ASP A 122 -14.40 -15.61 17.01
C ASP A 122 -14.73 -16.22 18.38
N ALA A 123 -15.16 -17.48 18.37
CA ALA A 123 -15.52 -18.21 19.57
C ALA A 123 -14.32 -18.41 20.52
N LEU A 124 -13.13 -18.67 19.98
CA LEU A 124 -11.91 -18.88 20.77
C LEU A 124 -11.48 -17.60 21.47
N VAL A 125 -11.57 -16.46 20.79
CA VAL A 125 -11.26 -15.15 21.38
C VAL A 125 -12.24 -14.84 22.52
N ARG A 126 -13.53 -15.11 22.34
CA ARG A 126 -14.58 -14.85 23.36
C ARG A 126 -14.47 -15.73 24.62
N GLU A 127 -13.78 -16.87 24.54
CA GLU A 127 -13.55 -17.74 25.70
C GLU A 127 -12.42 -17.24 26.61
N ILE A 128 -11.61 -16.29 26.16
CA ILE A 128 -10.48 -15.76 26.92
C ILE A 128 -10.99 -14.84 28.03
N GLU A 129 -10.61 -15.09 29.28
CA GLU A 129 -10.88 -14.15 30.37
C GLU A 129 -9.88 -12.98 30.34
N ALA A 130 -10.23 -11.94 29.58
CA ALA A 130 -9.40 -10.75 29.44
C ALA A 130 -9.03 -10.14 30.81
N PRO A 131 -7.74 -9.86 31.09
CA PRO A 131 -7.37 -9.02 32.22
C PRO A 131 -8.06 -7.64 32.13
N PRO A 132 -8.19 -6.90 33.24
CA PRO A 132 -8.62 -5.51 33.18
C PRO A 132 -7.74 -4.71 32.20
N GLN A 133 -8.36 -3.89 31.33
CA GLN A 133 -7.64 -3.09 30.33
C GLN A 133 -6.52 -2.24 30.95
N ALA A 134 -6.75 -1.71 32.17
CA ALA A 134 -5.74 -0.96 32.90
C ALA A 134 -4.47 -1.80 33.19
N ASP A 135 -4.62 -3.06 33.58
CA ASP A 135 -3.50 -3.98 33.82
C ASP A 135 -2.69 -4.22 32.55
N THR A 136 -3.38 -4.43 31.42
CA THR A 136 -2.72 -4.63 30.11
C THR A 136 -1.99 -3.36 29.66
N THR A 137 -2.61 -2.19 29.81
CA THR A 137 -1.92 -0.91 29.52
C THR A 137 -0.70 -0.71 30.41
N GLY A 138 -0.82 -0.99 31.71
CA GLY A 138 0.29 -0.93 32.65
C GLY A 138 1.43 -1.89 32.28
N TYR A 139 1.09 -3.12 31.90
CA TYR A 139 2.03 -4.14 31.43
C TYR A 139 2.88 -3.61 30.27
N TYR A 140 2.24 -3.07 29.22
CA TYR A 140 2.97 -2.54 28.07
C TYR A 140 3.81 -1.31 28.42
N ILE A 141 3.26 -0.35 29.16
CA ILE A 141 3.98 0.87 29.58
C ILE A 141 5.20 0.53 30.46
N ALA A 142 5.12 -0.51 31.29
CA ALA A 142 6.24 -0.94 32.12
C ALA A 142 7.39 -1.50 31.28
N LYS A 143 7.08 -2.29 30.25
CA LYS A 143 8.06 -3.00 29.41
C LYS A 143 8.56 -2.19 28.19
N ALA A 144 7.77 -1.24 27.71
CA ALA A 144 8.07 -0.49 26.50
C ALA A 144 9.27 0.46 26.66
N PRO A 145 10.01 0.74 25.57
CA PRO A 145 11.06 1.75 25.58
C PRO A 145 10.44 3.15 25.72
N LYS A 146 11.21 4.07 26.30
CA LYS A 146 10.78 5.48 26.38
C LYS A 146 10.76 6.13 24.99
N GLU A 147 11.78 5.86 24.19
CA GLU A 147 12.01 6.41 22.86
C GLU A 147 12.50 5.27 21.96
N ILE A 148 12.14 5.32 20.68
CA ILE A 148 12.61 4.36 19.66
C ILE A 148 13.68 5.04 18.82
N GLU A 149 14.88 4.45 18.79
CA GLU A 149 15.97 4.99 17.97
C GLU A 149 15.74 4.63 16.51
N MET A 150 15.68 5.66 15.66
CA MET A 150 15.55 5.49 14.22
C MET A 150 16.89 5.14 13.58
N PRO A 151 16.93 4.21 12.61
CA PRO A 151 18.13 3.96 11.84
C PRO A 151 18.57 5.26 11.15
N ARG A 152 19.87 5.55 11.23
CA ARG A 152 20.43 6.72 10.54
C ARG A 152 20.46 6.45 9.05
N LEU A 153 19.68 7.21 8.30
CA LEU A 153 19.72 7.15 6.85
C LEU A 153 21.05 7.72 6.35
N PRO A 154 21.75 7.02 5.43
CA PRO A 154 22.94 7.56 4.81
C PRO A 154 22.62 8.86 4.06
N THR A 155 23.47 9.87 4.24
CA THR A 155 23.24 11.25 3.77
C THR A 155 24.10 11.65 2.58
N ARG A 156 24.76 10.69 1.92
CA ARG A 156 25.64 11.04 0.80
C ARG A 156 24.82 11.44 -0.43
N ASP A 157 25.01 12.68 -0.84
CA ASP A 157 24.46 13.24 -2.07
C ASP A 157 25.24 12.69 -3.24
N ILE A 158 24.66 11.74 -3.96
CA ILE A 158 25.24 11.22 -5.19
C ILE A 158 24.10 10.91 -6.14
N ASN A 159 23.71 11.89 -6.98
CA ASN A 159 23.19 11.52 -8.29
C ASN A 159 23.20 12.65 -9.32
N PRO A 160 24.31 12.83 -10.06
CA PRO A 160 24.32 13.59 -11.30
C PRO A 160 23.79 12.79 -12.50
N ILE A 161 23.60 11.46 -12.40
CA ILE A 161 23.29 10.61 -13.57
C ILE A 161 21.82 10.69 -13.99
N PHE A 162 20.90 10.94 -13.04
CA PHE A 162 19.46 10.98 -13.33
C PHE A 162 18.98 12.40 -13.61
N VAL A 163 18.35 12.60 -14.77
CA VAL A 163 17.80 13.90 -15.21
C VAL A 163 16.27 13.86 -15.20
N PRO A 164 15.58 14.71 -14.41
CA PRO A 164 14.13 14.66 -14.29
C PRO A 164 13.41 15.39 -15.42
N THR A 165 12.33 14.78 -15.92
CA THR A 165 11.33 15.38 -16.80
C THR A 165 9.93 15.07 -16.30
N THR A 166 9.13 16.10 -16.01
CA THR A 166 7.76 15.92 -15.51
C THR A 166 6.74 15.92 -16.65
N LEU A 167 5.94 14.86 -16.75
CA LEU A 167 4.80 14.73 -17.65
C LEU A 167 3.53 15.24 -16.96
N LYS A 168 2.74 16.02 -17.71
CA LYS A 168 1.50 16.61 -17.20
C LYS A 168 0.31 15.69 -17.39
N TYR A 169 -0.75 15.92 -16.62
CA TYR A 169 -2.04 15.33 -16.91
C TYR A 169 -2.55 15.78 -18.30
N PRO A 170 -3.27 14.89 -19.02
CA PRO A 170 -3.72 15.17 -20.38
C PRO A 170 -4.95 16.07 -20.47
N ASP A 171 -5.63 16.31 -19.35
CA ASP A 171 -6.82 17.13 -19.27
C ASP A 171 -6.60 18.37 -18.40
N GLU A 172 -7.49 19.38 -18.52
CA GLU A 172 -7.49 20.57 -17.66
C GLU A 172 -8.01 20.29 -16.23
N GLY A 173 -8.07 19.02 -15.83
CA GLY A 173 -8.54 18.58 -14.51
C GLY A 173 -7.53 18.86 -13.39
N PRO A 174 -7.85 18.46 -12.15
CA PRO A 174 -6.92 18.59 -11.04
C PRO A 174 -5.59 17.85 -11.33
N SER A 175 -4.49 18.49 -10.95
CA SER A 175 -3.12 18.02 -11.19
C SER A 175 -2.43 17.48 -9.94
N ASP A 176 -3.14 17.44 -8.81
CA ASP A 176 -2.75 16.91 -7.51
C ASP A 176 -3.25 15.47 -7.31
N GLY A 177 -2.94 14.58 -8.26
CA GLY A 177 -3.39 13.19 -8.21
C GLY A 177 -2.80 12.37 -7.07
N CYS A 178 -3.30 11.15 -6.91
CA CYS A 178 -2.70 10.14 -6.05
C CYS A 178 -2.39 8.92 -6.90
N VAL A 179 -1.13 8.75 -7.29
CA VAL A 179 -0.74 7.65 -8.18
C VAL A 179 -0.60 6.37 -7.37
N SER A 180 -1.35 5.35 -7.75
CA SER A 180 -1.42 4.04 -7.10
C SER A 180 -0.69 2.94 -7.87
N ASP A 181 -0.48 3.14 -9.16
CA ASP A 181 0.17 2.19 -10.06
C ASP A 181 0.85 2.94 -11.22
N VAL A 182 2.09 2.58 -11.51
CA VAL A 182 2.86 2.94 -12.70
C VAL A 182 3.49 1.66 -13.25
N ALA A 183 3.18 1.33 -14.51
CA ALA A 183 3.73 0.15 -15.16
C ALA A 183 4.28 0.48 -16.55
N TRP A 184 5.43 -0.09 -16.89
CA TRP A 184 6.08 0.03 -18.20
C TRP A 184 5.87 -1.20 -19.05
N TYR A 185 5.57 -0.97 -20.33
CA TYR A 185 5.44 -2.00 -21.35
C TYR A 185 6.41 -1.66 -22.48
N PRO A 186 7.53 -2.39 -22.61
CA PRO A 186 8.53 -2.09 -23.63
C PRO A 186 8.00 -2.28 -25.05
N PRO A 187 8.56 -1.57 -26.05
CA PRO A 187 8.21 -1.79 -27.44
C PRO A 187 8.56 -3.23 -27.87
N GLN A 188 7.67 -3.86 -28.62
CA GLN A 188 7.93 -5.16 -29.26
C GLN A 188 7.65 -5.08 -30.76
N ASP A 189 8.58 -5.58 -31.56
CA ASP A 189 8.55 -5.51 -33.03
C ASP A 189 8.37 -4.07 -33.54
N SER A 190 7.21 -3.75 -34.14
CA SER A 190 6.86 -2.42 -34.64
C SER A 190 5.96 -1.61 -33.70
N SER A 191 5.69 -2.11 -32.48
CA SER A 191 4.89 -1.37 -31.50
C SER A 191 5.72 -0.27 -30.82
N VAL A 192 5.00 0.66 -30.20
CA VAL A 192 5.60 1.69 -29.34
C VAL A 192 5.53 1.21 -27.90
N GLY A 193 6.58 1.49 -27.11
CA GLY A 193 6.54 1.28 -25.68
C GLY A 193 5.56 2.25 -25.03
N PHE A 194 5.00 1.89 -23.89
CA PHE A 194 4.06 2.78 -23.19
C PHE A 194 4.05 2.56 -21.68
N LEU A 195 3.71 3.63 -20.96
CA LEU A 195 3.41 3.58 -19.54
C LEU A 195 1.90 3.57 -19.30
N THR A 196 1.47 2.89 -18.26
CA THR A 196 0.13 3.06 -17.67
C THR A 196 0.22 3.65 -16.28
N ILE A 197 -0.76 4.48 -15.94
CA ILE A 197 -0.84 5.17 -14.66
C ILE A 197 -2.25 5.03 -14.09
N CYS A 198 -2.37 4.63 -12.83
CA CYS A 198 -3.60 4.73 -12.06
C CYS A 198 -3.55 5.93 -11.11
N ASP A 199 -4.42 6.92 -11.32
CA ASP A 199 -4.66 8.00 -10.37
C ASP A 199 -5.89 7.65 -9.53
N MET A 200 -5.65 7.11 -8.34
CA MET A 200 -6.70 6.66 -7.44
C MET A 200 -7.55 7.80 -6.89
N ARG A 201 -7.04 9.04 -6.83
CA ARG A 201 -7.79 10.19 -6.26
C ARG A 201 -8.85 10.70 -7.22
N HIS A 202 -8.51 10.78 -8.50
CA HIS A 202 -9.39 11.31 -9.53
C HIS A 202 -10.07 10.22 -10.37
N GLY A 203 -9.73 8.96 -10.13
CA GLY A 203 -10.37 7.84 -10.78
C GLY A 203 -9.85 7.54 -12.19
N ARG A 204 -8.71 8.08 -12.58
CA ARG A 204 -8.22 8.04 -13.97
C ARG A 204 -7.27 6.88 -14.18
N VAL A 205 -7.46 6.12 -15.26
CA VAL A 205 -6.46 5.20 -15.80
C VAL A 205 -5.93 5.81 -17.08
N ILE A 206 -4.62 6.06 -17.15
CA ILE A 206 -3.99 6.86 -18.20
C ILE A 206 -2.91 6.04 -18.88
N ARG A 207 -2.76 6.17 -20.19
CA ARG A 207 -1.65 5.64 -20.98
C ARG A 207 -0.82 6.76 -21.58
N VAL A 208 0.50 6.60 -21.58
CA VAL A 208 1.43 7.51 -22.27
C VAL A 208 2.33 6.68 -23.18
N ASP A 209 2.30 6.97 -24.47
CA ASP A 209 3.13 6.26 -25.45
C ASP A 209 4.50 6.92 -25.55
N ARG A 210 5.52 6.11 -25.79
CA ARG A 210 6.91 6.52 -25.98
C ARG A 210 7.38 6.14 -27.38
N THR A 211 7.55 7.16 -28.22
CA THR A 211 8.12 7.04 -29.58
C THR A 211 9.51 7.66 -29.61
N SER A 212 9.75 8.70 -30.43
CA SER A 212 10.94 9.56 -30.30
C SER A 212 10.79 10.58 -29.17
N ALA A 213 9.57 10.86 -28.72
CA ALA A 213 9.26 11.60 -27.50
C ALA A 213 8.04 10.98 -26.79
N TRP A 214 7.79 11.42 -25.56
CA TRP A 214 6.55 11.12 -24.82
C TRP A 214 5.34 11.76 -25.50
N SER A 215 4.27 10.98 -25.69
CA SER A 215 2.98 11.50 -26.17
C SER A 215 2.29 12.33 -25.09
N GLU A 216 1.25 13.07 -25.47
CA GLU A 216 0.24 13.47 -24.50
C GLU A 216 -0.44 12.22 -23.92
N GLY A 217 -0.77 12.25 -22.64
CA GLY A 217 -1.46 11.13 -22.01
C GLY A 217 -2.86 10.90 -22.59
N ARG A 218 -3.35 9.68 -22.53
CA ARG A 218 -4.71 9.32 -22.94
C ARG A 218 -5.43 8.61 -21.81
N VAL A 219 -6.55 9.15 -21.36
CA VAL A 219 -7.40 8.49 -20.37
C VAL A 219 -8.07 7.27 -21.02
N LEU A 220 -7.74 6.09 -20.51
CA LEU A 220 -8.28 4.80 -20.94
C LEU A 220 -9.63 4.49 -20.28
N ALA A 221 -9.75 4.81 -18.99
CA ALA A 221 -10.96 4.57 -18.22
C ALA A 221 -11.09 5.56 -17.05
N ASN A 222 -12.33 5.76 -16.61
CA ASN A 222 -12.64 6.41 -15.34
C ASN A 222 -13.39 5.41 -14.43
N ILE A 223 -12.84 5.15 -13.26
CA ILE A 223 -13.39 4.29 -12.18
C ILE A 223 -13.20 4.98 -10.83
N TYR A 224 -13.79 4.50 -9.73
CA TYR A 224 -13.79 5.28 -8.48
C TYR A 224 -12.39 5.50 -7.89
N ASN A 225 -11.64 4.43 -7.69
CA ASN A 225 -10.29 4.46 -7.11
C ASN A 225 -9.48 3.32 -7.75
N PRO A 226 -8.91 3.53 -8.95
CA PRO A 226 -8.09 2.52 -9.60
C PRO A 226 -6.89 2.16 -8.72
N ALA A 227 -6.72 0.88 -8.43
CA ALA A 227 -5.67 0.38 -7.54
C ALA A 227 -4.43 -0.05 -8.33
N ARG A 228 -4.62 -0.97 -9.27
CA ARG A 228 -3.60 -1.62 -10.09
C ARG A 228 -4.16 -1.94 -11.47
N LEU A 229 -3.30 -1.91 -12.48
CA LEU A 229 -3.59 -2.37 -13.83
C LEU A 229 -2.58 -3.46 -14.23
N ARG A 230 -3.03 -4.71 -14.30
CA ARG A 230 -2.19 -5.86 -14.69
C ARG A 230 -2.53 -6.34 -16.10
N PRO A 231 -1.55 -6.69 -16.94
CA PRO A 231 -1.84 -7.30 -18.24
C PRO A 231 -2.51 -8.67 -18.04
N ILE A 232 -3.41 -9.03 -18.96
CA ILE A 232 -3.89 -10.40 -19.12
C ILE A 232 -3.00 -11.03 -20.17
N ASP A 233 -2.12 -11.94 -19.77
CA ASP A 233 -1.25 -12.63 -20.72
C ASP A 233 -2.08 -13.58 -21.59
N SER A 234 -2.19 -13.26 -22.87
CA SER A 234 -2.86 -14.10 -23.87
C SER A 234 -1.87 -14.72 -24.86
N GLY A 235 -0.57 -14.75 -24.52
CA GLY A 235 0.52 -15.08 -25.44
C GLY A 235 0.79 -14.01 -26.50
N GLU A 236 0.18 -12.82 -26.38
CA GLU A 236 0.46 -11.69 -27.26
C GLU A 236 1.70 -10.94 -26.77
N LYS A 237 2.58 -10.59 -27.70
CA LYS A 237 3.79 -9.78 -27.46
C LYS A 237 3.52 -8.43 -26.78
N VAL A 238 2.38 -7.82 -27.05
CA VAL A 238 1.98 -6.55 -26.44
C VAL A 238 0.60 -6.73 -25.83
N PRO A 239 0.43 -6.48 -24.51
CA PRO A 239 -0.85 -6.70 -23.87
C PRO A 239 -1.94 -5.79 -24.46
N ARG A 240 -3.04 -6.41 -24.91
CA ARG A 240 -4.25 -5.71 -25.37
C ARG A 240 -5.40 -5.78 -24.38
N ALA A 241 -5.29 -6.60 -23.35
CA ALA A 241 -6.31 -6.73 -22.31
C ALA A 241 -5.65 -6.65 -20.94
N PHE A 242 -6.37 -6.06 -19.98
CA PHE A 242 -5.87 -5.80 -18.64
C PHE A 242 -6.93 -6.12 -17.59
N LEU A 243 -6.48 -6.58 -16.43
CA LEU A 243 -7.22 -6.57 -15.19
C LEU A 243 -7.07 -5.20 -14.54
N LEU A 244 -8.18 -4.58 -14.18
CA LEU A 244 -8.22 -3.28 -13.51
C LEU A 244 -8.91 -3.43 -12.16
N ALA A 245 -8.11 -3.34 -11.10
CA ALA A 245 -8.56 -3.39 -9.71
C ALA A 245 -9.14 -2.03 -9.28
N GLU A 246 -10.28 -2.03 -8.59
CA GLU A 246 -10.94 -0.86 -8.04
C GLU A 246 -11.17 -1.04 -6.53
N LEU A 247 -10.63 -0.10 -5.75
CA LEU A 247 -10.80 -0.10 -4.28
C LEU A 247 -12.21 0.30 -3.85
N GLY A 248 -12.92 1.07 -4.69
CA GLY A 248 -14.24 1.64 -4.40
C GLY A 248 -14.19 2.89 -3.50
N VAL A 249 -13.26 2.94 -2.54
CA VAL A 249 -12.97 4.09 -1.68
C VAL A 249 -11.46 4.26 -1.46
N PHE A 250 -11.05 5.50 -1.26
CA PHE A 250 -9.65 5.90 -1.07
C PHE A 250 -9.04 5.34 0.23
N LEU A 251 -9.70 5.57 1.38
CA LEU A 251 -9.23 5.08 2.68
C LEU A 251 -9.67 3.62 2.94
N PRO A 252 -8.94 2.86 3.77
CA PRO A 252 -9.38 1.55 4.22
C PRO A 252 -10.81 1.56 4.77
N SER A 253 -11.63 0.59 4.36
CA SER A 253 -13.04 0.47 4.75
C SER A 253 -13.51 -0.97 4.57
N ASP A 254 -14.42 -1.41 5.44
CA ASP A 254 -15.13 -2.69 5.34
C ASP A 254 -16.51 -2.56 4.65
N ASP A 255 -16.94 -1.32 4.32
CA ASP A 255 -18.33 -1.02 3.94
C ASP A 255 -18.52 -0.60 2.47
N VAL A 256 -17.44 -0.43 1.72
CA VAL A 256 -17.50 0.05 0.32
C VAL A 256 -17.09 -1.05 -0.67
N PRO A 257 -17.98 -1.43 -1.61
CA PRO A 257 -17.71 -2.53 -2.51
C PRO A 257 -16.67 -2.17 -3.57
N GLY A 258 -15.59 -2.94 -3.62
CA GLY A 258 -14.60 -2.95 -4.68
C GLY A 258 -15.05 -3.79 -5.89
N ARG A 259 -14.31 -3.63 -6.99
CA ARG A 259 -14.62 -4.28 -8.27
C ARG A 259 -13.34 -4.70 -8.98
N LEU A 260 -13.46 -5.76 -9.77
CA LEU A 260 -12.48 -6.13 -10.78
C LEU A 260 -13.09 -5.96 -12.16
N TYR A 261 -12.37 -5.31 -13.05
CA TYR A 261 -12.77 -5.16 -14.44
C TYR A 261 -11.76 -5.80 -15.39
N ARG A 262 -12.25 -6.27 -16.54
CA ARG A 262 -11.42 -6.45 -17.73
C ARG A 262 -11.50 -5.19 -18.58
N LEU A 263 -10.35 -4.67 -18.98
CA LEU A 263 -10.19 -3.53 -19.88
C LEU A 263 -9.49 -3.98 -21.16
N ASP A 264 -10.23 -4.05 -22.26
CA ASP A 264 -9.70 -4.36 -23.59
C ASP A 264 -9.34 -3.07 -24.33
N LEU A 265 -8.07 -2.88 -24.62
CA LEU A 265 -7.56 -1.76 -25.40
C LEU A 265 -7.87 -1.95 -26.88
N SER A 266 -8.35 -0.88 -27.52
CA SER A 266 -8.56 -0.84 -28.97
C SER A 266 -7.48 0.02 -29.63
N GLU A 267 -6.96 -0.43 -30.78
CA GLU A 267 -5.98 0.35 -31.56
C GLU A 267 -6.58 1.66 -32.13
N THR A 268 -7.88 1.67 -32.42
CA THR A 268 -8.54 2.79 -33.11
C THR A 268 -9.80 3.31 -32.41
N GLY A 269 -10.19 2.70 -31.29
CA GLY A 269 -11.45 2.94 -30.59
C GLY A 269 -11.28 3.28 -29.11
N ARG A 270 -12.41 3.49 -28.43
CA ARG A 270 -12.43 3.59 -26.96
C ARG A 270 -12.18 2.20 -26.36
N PRO A 271 -11.40 2.08 -25.29
CA PRO A 271 -11.28 0.82 -24.56
C PRO A 271 -12.65 0.27 -24.16
N ALA A 272 -12.84 -1.04 -24.30
CA ALA A 272 -14.03 -1.72 -23.80
C ALA A 272 -13.79 -2.19 -22.37
N ARG A 273 -14.79 -2.05 -21.50
CA ARG A 273 -14.70 -2.46 -20.09
C ARG A 273 -15.85 -3.39 -19.73
N SER A 274 -15.54 -4.52 -19.12
CA SER A 274 -16.50 -5.44 -18.52
C SER A 274 -16.18 -5.69 -17.05
N THR A 275 -17.19 -5.95 -16.22
CA THR A 275 -16.99 -6.27 -14.81
C THR A 275 -16.84 -7.78 -14.66
N LEU A 276 -15.76 -8.22 -14.03
CA LEU A 276 -15.50 -9.62 -13.70
C LEU A 276 -16.00 -9.96 -12.30
N LEU A 277 -15.80 -9.06 -11.35
CA LEU A 277 -16.19 -9.26 -9.95
C LEU A 277 -16.78 -7.99 -9.34
N LYS A 278 -17.79 -8.17 -8.49
CA LYS A 278 -18.24 -7.20 -7.49
C LYS A 278 -18.20 -7.87 -6.13
N THR A 279 -17.44 -7.29 -5.20
CA THR A 279 -17.30 -7.82 -3.84
C THR A 279 -17.64 -6.73 -2.82
N LYS A 280 -17.81 -7.11 -1.56
CA LYS A 280 -17.95 -6.17 -0.43
C LYS A 280 -16.61 -5.59 0.02
N ASN A 281 -15.50 -6.21 -0.38
CA ASN A 281 -14.14 -5.82 -0.01
C ASN A 281 -13.53 -4.89 -1.08
N ARG A 282 -12.42 -4.21 -0.77
CA ARG A 282 -11.68 -3.41 -1.76
C ARG A 282 -10.83 -4.38 -2.60
N VAL A 283 -10.84 -4.26 -3.92
CA VAL A 283 -9.95 -5.08 -4.77
C VAL A 283 -8.64 -4.31 -4.92
N ALA A 284 -7.58 -4.83 -4.30
CA ALA A 284 -6.27 -4.17 -4.26
C ALA A 284 -5.38 -4.58 -5.44
N ASP A 285 -5.38 -5.87 -5.80
CA ASP A 285 -4.67 -6.38 -6.96
C ASP A 285 -5.37 -7.63 -7.52
N ALA A 286 -5.08 -7.95 -8.78
CA ALA A 286 -5.48 -9.20 -9.40
C ALA A 286 -4.55 -9.54 -10.57
N VAL A 287 -4.12 -10.80 -10.64
CA VAL A 287 -3.28 -11.35 -11.71
C VAL A 287 -3.93 -12.57 -12.33
N GLY A 288 -3.57 -12.88 -13.57
CA GLY A 288 -4.11 -14.03 -14.29
C GLY A 288 -3.07 -15.00 -14.78
N GLY A 289 -3.44 -16.27 -14.79
CA GLY A 289 -2.63 -17.39 -15.28
C GLY A 289 -3.50 -18.62 -15.52
N ASP A 290 -3.01 -19.55 -16.32
CA ASP A 290 -3.60 -20.87 -16.55
C ASP A 290 -3.22 -21.78 -15.36
N LEU A 291 -3.97 -21.66 -14.27
CA LEU A 291 -3.62 -22.23 -12.97
C LEU A 291 -3.98 -23.72 -12.88
N ASP A 292 -4.95 -24.18 -13.66
CA ASP A 292 -5.33 -25.60 -13.72
C ASP A 292 -4.81 -26.34 -14.97
N GLY A 293 -4.19 -25.62 -15.91
CA GLY A 293 -3.53 -26.18 -17.09
C GLY A 293 -4.50 -26.57 -18.21
N ASP A 294 -5.73 -26.05 -18.18
CA ASP A 294 -6.75 -26.32 -19.20
C ASP A 294 -6.71 -25.34 -20.40
N GLY A 295 -5.93 -24.26 -20.27
CA GLY A 295 -5.69 -23.26 -21.31
C GLY A 295 -6.64 -22.05 -21.29
N ASP A 296 -7.65 -22.05 -20.41
CA ASP A 296 -8.34 -20.83 -20.00
C ASP A 296 -7.53 -20.13 -18.88
N LEU A 297 -7.87 -18.87 -18.57
CA LEU A 297 -7.16 -18.11 -17.54
C LEU A 297 -8.04 -17.95 -16.31
N GLU A 298 -7.48 -18.30 -15.16
CA GLU A 298 -8.03 -17.99 -13.85
C GLU A 298 -7.40 -16.70 -13.32
N PHE A 299 -8.12 -16.02 -12.44
CA PHE A 299 -7.64 -14.79 -11.81
C PHE A 299 -7.55 -14.94 -10.30
N ALA A 300 -6.35 -14.82 -9.75
CA ALA A 300 -6.15 -14.64 -8.32
C ALA A 300 -6.40 -13.17 -7.96
N VAL A 301 -7.22 -12.93 -6.94
CA VAL A 301 -7.72 -11.60 -6.57
C VAL A 301 -7.44 -11.32 -5.10
N ALA A 302 -6.67 -10.27 -4.85
CA ALA A 302 -6.39 -9.74 -3.52
C ALA A 302 -7.51 -8.78 -3.11
N GLU A 303 -8.39 -9.24 -2.23
CA GLU A 303 -9.49 -8.47 -1.68
C GLU A 303 -9.10 -7.90 -0.31
N PHE A 304 -8.50 -6.71 -0.31
CA PHE A 304 -8.11 -5.94 0.87
C PHE A 304 -9.36 -5.45 1.61
N GLY A 305 -9.78 -6.14 2.66
CA GLY A 305 -10.65 -5.52 3.67
C GLY A 305 -9.84 -5.05 4.87
N TRP A 306 -10.41 -4.14 5.66
CA TRP A 306 -9.68 -3.34 6.63
C TRP A 306 -9.52 -4.02 7.98
N ARG A 307 -10.62 -4.53 8.55
CA ARG A 307 -10.61 -5.10 9.92
C ARG A 307 -11.46 -6.36 10.05
N SER A 308 -12.56 -6.42 9.30
CA SER A 308 -13.55 -7.50 9.44
C SER A 308 -13.93 -8.16 8.12
N GLY A 309 -13.42 -7.65 6.99
CA GLY A 309 -13.60 -8.22 5.66
C GLY A 309 -12.25 -8.45 4.97
N GLY A 310 -12.27 -9.26 3.92
CA GLY A 310 -11.15 -9.51 3.02
C GLY A 310 -11.19 -10.94 2.49
N ALA A 311 -10.35 -11.21 1.51
CA ALA A 311 -10.08 -12.57 1.04
C ALA A 311 -8.89 -12.58 0.07
N LEU A 312 -8.27 -13.75 -0.06
CA LEU A 312 -7.69 -14.17 -1.32
C LEU A 312 -8.74 -15.03 -2.06
N ALA A 313 -9.12 -14.63 -3.25
CA ALA A 313 -10.10 -15.33 -4.06
C ALA A 313 -9.52 -15.78 -5.40
N LEU A 314 -10.02 -16.91 -5.90
CA LEU A 314 -9.80 -17.38 -7.27
C LEU A 314 -11.08 -17.14 -8.07
N LEU A 315 -10.94 -16.54 -9.25
CA LEU A 315 -11.99 -16.44 -10.24
C LEU A 315 -11.70 -17.38 -11.39
N ASP A 316 -12.61 -18.31 -11.63
CA ASP A 316 -12.55 -19.32 -12.67
C ASP A 316 -13.83 -19.27 -13.52
N ARG A 317 -13.73 -19.76 -14.76
CA ARG A 317 -14.89 -19.85 -15.64
C ARG A 317 -14.70 -20.93 -16.69
N SER A 318 -15.51 -21.97 -16.63
CA SER A 318 -15.52 -23.02 -17.64
C SER A 318 -15.93 -22.51 -19.03
N GLU A 319 -15.41 -23.16 -20.07
CA GLU A 319 -15.72 -22.84 -21.46
C GLU A 319 -17.24 -22.78 -21.73
N GLY A 320 -17.71 -21.64 -22.23
CA GLY A 320 -19.12 -21.41 -22.58
C GLY A 320 -20.00 -20.85 -21.47
N ASP A 321 -19.50 -20.76 -20.23
CA ASP A 321 -20.19 -20.08 -19.15
C ASP A 321 -20.10 -18.55 -19.31
N LYS A 322 -21.16 -17.88 -18.85
CA LYS A 322 -21.28 -16.42 -18.94
C LYS A 322 -20.82 -15.69 -17.69
N GLU A 323 -20.81 -16.39 -16.56
CA GLU A 323 -20.54 -15.82 -15.24
C GLU A 323 -19.24 -16.40 -14.69
N TRP A 324 -18.46 -15.57 -13.99
CA TRP A 324 -17.28 -16.02 -13.28
C TRP A 324 -17.71 -16.69 -11.96
N GLN A 325 -17.17 -17.86 -11.70
CA GLN A 325 -17.25 -18.48 -10.38
C GLN A 325 -16.18 -17.84 -9.48
N ARG A 326 -16.49 -17.69 -8.19
CA ARG A 326 -15.59 -17.14 -7.19
C ARG A 326 -15.41 -18.14 -6.07
N THR A 327 -14.18 -18.61 -5.90
CA THR A 327 -13.78 -19.52 -4.83
C THR A 327 -12.88 -18.77 -3.85
N ILE A 328 -13.09 -18.95 -2.55
CA ILE A 328 -12.23 -18.35 -1.52
C ILE A 328 -11.09 -19.31 -1.22
N LEU A 329 -9.85 -18.84 -1.37
CA LEU A 329 -8.65 -19.59 -0.97
C LEU A 329 -8.26 -19.28 0.47
N ASP A 330 -8.44 -18.03 0.91
CA ASP A 330 -8.18 -17.60 2.28
C ASP A 330 -9.14 -16.47 2.67
N GLU A 331 -9.72 -16.55 3.87
CA GLU A 331 -10.72 -15.59 4.37
C GLU A 331 -10.11 -14.44 5.19
N ARG A 332 -8.80 -14.44 5.40
CA ARG A 332 -8.13 -13.41 6.20
C ARG A 332 -8.25 -12.02 5.54
N PRO A 333 -8.42 -10.94 6.34
CA PRO A 333 -8.26 -9.56 5.88
C PRO A 333 -6.82 -9.26 5.47
N GLY A 334 -6.61 -8.08 4.86
CA GLY A 334 -5.27 -7.58 4.55
C GLY A 334 -4.63 -8.14 3.27
N ALA A 335 -5.32 -8.95 2.47
CA ALA A 335 -4.81 -9.38 1.15
C ALA A 335 -4.59 -8.16 0.24
N SER A 336 -3.34 -7.75 0.03
CA SER A 336 -2.99 -6.45 -0.59
C SER A 336 -2.23 -6.55 -1.92
N ASP A 337 -1.56 -7.67 -2.17
CA ASP A 337 -0.77 -7.92 -3.38
C ASP A 337 -0.82 -9.43 -3.69
N VAL A 338 -0.80 -9.80 -4.96
CA VAL A 338 -0.91 -11.20 -5.41
C VAL A 338 -0.16 -11.41 -6.72
N ARG A 339 0.71 -12.42 -6.75
CA ARG A 339 1.53 -12.83 -7.88
C ARG A 339 1.25 -14.28 -8.26
N ILE A 340 1.51 -14.63 -9.51
CA ILE A 340 1.41 -15.99 -10.03
C ILE A 340 2.72 -16.33 -10.74
N ASP A 341 3.37 -17.42 -10.34
CA ASP A 341 4.55 -17.98 -10.99
C ASP A 341 4.83 -19.41 -10.46
N ASP A 342 5.74 -20.14 -11.07
CA ASP A 342 6.22 -21.46 -10.61
C ASP A 342 7.27 -21.28 -9.51
N ILE A 343 6.84 -21.20 -8.24
CA ILE A 343 7.73 -20.81 -7.13
C ILE A 343 8.50 -21.99 -6.55
N ASP A 344 8.04 -23.23 -6.79
CA ASP A 344 8.71 -24.46 -6.35
C ASP A 344 9.43 -25.23 -7.47
N GLY A 345 9.33 -24.75 -8.72
CA GLY A 345 10.08 -25.22 -9.88
C GLY A 345 9.54 -26.53 -10.47
N ASP A 346 8.27 -26.84 -10.23
CA ASP A 346 7.66 -28.09 -10.67
C ASP A 346 6.88 -28.01 -11.99
N GLY A 347 6.86 -26.82 -12.59
CA GLY A 347 6.25 -26.52 -13.86
C GLY A 347 4.76 -26.17 -13.79
N ARG A 348 4.19 -26.03 -12.60
CA ARG A 348 2.83 -25.52 -12.39
C ARG A 348 2.88 -24.11 -11.83
N LEU A 349 1.83 -23.33 -12.14
CA LEU A 349 1.71 -21.98 -11.62
C LEU A 349 1.15 -22.01 -10.20
N ASP A 350 1.85 -21.34 -9.29
CA ASP A 350 1.45 -21.15 -7.90
C ASP A 350 0.95 -19.73 -7.67
N ILE A 351 0.26 -19.50 -6.54
CA ILE A 351 -0.17 -18.15 -6.14
C ILE A 351 0.66 -17.71 -4.94
N VAL A 352 1.25 -16.52 -5.00
CA VAL A 352 1.92 -15.87 -3.87
C VAL A 352 1.10 -14.65 -3.45
N ALA A 353 0.65 -14.60 -2.20
CA ALA A 353 -0.20 -13.53 -1.69
C ALA A 353 0.40 -12.87 -0.44
N LEU A 354 0.32 -11.54 -0.41
CA LEU A 354 0.69 -10.71 0.73
C LEU A 354 -0.55 -10.39 1.55
N PHE A 355 -0.51 -10.74 2.84
CA PHE A 355 -1.49 -10.33 3.83
C PHE A 355 -0.84 -9.32 4.79
N SER A 356 -1.19 -8.04 4.65
CA SER A 356 -0.68 -6.94 5.49
C SER A 356 -1.55 -6.72 6.74
N GLN A 357 -1.30 -5.61 7.45
CA GLN A 357 -2.02 -5.16 8.63
C GLN A 357 -1.81 -6.06 9.85
N GLN A 358 -2.82 -6.82 10.26
CA GLN A 358 -2.73 -7.62 11.48
C GLN A 358 -2.03 -8.97 11.28
N HIS A 359 -1.84 -9.41 10.02
CA HIS A 359 -1.25 -10.71 9.71
C HIS A 359 0.24 -10.59 9.38
N GLU A 360 0.62 -9.66 8.50
CA GLU A 360 2.03 -9.37 8.15
C GLU A 360 2.78 -10.63 7.68
N VAL A 361 2.15 -11.36 6.76
CA VAL A 361 2.66 -12.62 6.20
C VAL A 361 2.67 -12.62 4.67
N VAL A 362 3.62 -13.35 4.10
CA VAL A 362 3.63 -13.75 2.69
C VAL A 362 3.40 -15.26 2.63
N GLU A 363 2.41 -15.68 1.86
CA GLU A 363 1.97 -17.06 1.77
C GLU A 363 1.97 -17.51 0.31
N ALA A 364 2.50 -18.70 0.06
CA ALA A 364 2.36 -19.41 -1.20
C ALA A 364 1.19 -20.39 -1.13
N TYR A 365 0.49 -20.56 -2.23
CA TYR A 365 -0.55 -21.55 -2.45
C TYR A 365 -0.03 -22.39 -3.61
N ILE A 366 0.59 -23.53 -3.26
CA ILE A 366 1.29 -24.42 -4.18
C ILE A 366 0.29 -25.34 -4.88
N ALA A 367 0.27 -25.36 -6.20
CA ALA A 367 -0.70 -26.13 -6.97
C ALA A 367 -0.51 -27.64 -6.74
N ASP A 368 -1.57 -28.36 -6.37
CA ASP A 368 -1.49 -29.81 -6.06
C ASP A 368 -1.62 -30.72 -7.29
N GLY A 369 -1.85 -30.14 -8.47
CA GLY A 369 -2.06 -30.85 -9.74
C GLY A 369 -3.43 -31.54 -9.86
N LEU A 370 -4.34 -31.31 -8.91
CA LEU A 370 -5.71 -31.83 -8.87
C LEU A 370 -6.76 -30.69 -8.90
N GLY A 371 -6.32 -29.46 -9.19
CA GLY A 371 -7.15 -28.25 -9.16
C GLY A 371 -7.26 -27.61 -7.76
N GLY A 372 -6.41 -28.01 -6.80
CA GLY A 372 -6.34 -27.43 -5.47
C GLY A 372 -4.96 -26.81 -5.18
N PHE A 373 -4.84 -26.23 -3.98
CA PHE A 373 -3.60 -25.60 -3.52
C PHE A 373 -3.24 -26.01 -2.09
N GLU A 374 -1.96 -26.27 -1.83
CA GLU A 374 -1.39 -26.39 -0.49
C GLU A 374 -0.80 -25.06 -0.04
N ARG A 375 -1.28 -24.52 1.10
CA ARG A 375 -0.74 -23.29 1.67
C ARG A 375 0.59 -23.52 2.37
N ARG A 376 1.62 -22.73 2.00
CA ARG A 376 2.96 -22.68 2.60
C ARG A 376 3.31 -21.26 2.98
N THR A 377 3.89 -21.06 4.17
CA THR A 377 4.33 -19.73 4.59
C THR A 377 5.71 -19.43 4.04
N ILE A 378 5.82 -18.36 3.26
CA ILE A 378 7.10 -17.84 2.75
C ILE A 378 7.77 -16.98 3.80
N PHE A 379 7.01 -16.06 4.40
CA PHE A 379 7.52 -15.14 5.43
C PHE A 379 6.42 -14.81 6.44
N ASP A 380 6.80 -14.69 7.71
CA ASP A 380 5.92 -14.24 8.79
C ASP A 380 6.70 -13.25 9.66
N ALA A 381 6.24 -12.00 9.68
CA ALA A 381 6.94 -10.93 10.37
C ALA A 381 6.99 -11.12 11.90
N LYS A 382 6.06 -11.92 12.46
CA LYS A 382 5.83 -12.04 13.91
C LYS A 382 5.64 -10.68 14.62
N ASP A 383 5.22 -9.68 13.86
CA ASP A 383 5.04 -8.29 14.29
C ASP A 383 3.80 -7.74 13.57
N PRO A 384 2.66 -7.54 14.28
CA PRO A 384 1.44 -7.02 13.68
C PRO A 384 1.51 -5.52 13.32
N ALA A 385 2.64 -4.86 13.57
CA ALA A 385 2.91 -3.48 13.17
C ALA A 385 4.11 -3.40 12.20
N PHE A 386 4.40 -4.49 11.48
CA PHE A 386 5.54 -4.56 10.57
C PHE A 386 5.40 -3.63 9.36
N GLY A 387 4.17 -3.42 8.89
CA GLY A 387 3.82 -2.44 7.86
C GLY A 387 4.10 -2.92 6.44
N SER A 388 3.79 -4.16 6.10
CA SER A 388 3.96 -4.70 4.75
C SER A 388 3.22 -3.85 3.72
N SER A 389 3.89 -3.52 2.62
CA SER A 389 3.36 -2.54 1.65
C SER A 389 3.37 -3.03 0.20
N GLY A 390 4.32 -3.86 -0.20
CA GLY A 390 4.41 -4.36 -1.57
C GLY A 390 5.41 -5.50 -1.73
N MET A 391 5.22 -6.28 -2.79
CA MET A 391 6.16 -7.31 -3.19
C MET A 391 6.31 -7.41 -4.71
N ASP A 392 7.42 -7.99 -5.16
CA ASP A 392 7.71 -8.39 -6.54
C ASP A 392 8.40 -9.76 -6.56
N LEU A 393 8.25 -10.50 -7.66
CA LEU A 393 9.01 -11.74 -7.88
C LEU A 393 10.21 -11.42 -8.78
N VAL A 394 11.40 -11.86 -8.38
CA VAL A 394 12.64 -11.61 -9.10
C VAL A 394 13.68 -12.66 -8.71
N ASP A 395 14.43 -13.19 -9.67
CA ASP A 395 15.66 -13.95 -9.42
C ASP A 395 16.76 -12.95 -9.02
N PHE A 396 16.85 -12.63 -7.73
CA PHE A 396 17.60 -11.47 -7.26
C PHE A 396 19.10 -11.75 -7.14
N ASP A 397 19.47 -12.98 -6.78
CA ASP A 397 20.86 -13.42 -6.71
C ASP A 397 21.35 -14.21 -7.94
N VAL A 398 20.51 -14.33 -8.97
CA VAL A 398 20.82 -14.89 -10.29
C VAL A 398 21.18 -16.38 -10.21
N ASP A 399 20.52 -17.10 -9.30
CA ASP A 399 20.70 -18.54 -9.13
C ASP A 399 19.66 -19.38 -9.92
N GLY A 400 18.64 -18.71 -10.44
CA GLY A 400 17.62 -19.27 -11.33
C GLY A 400 16.32 -19.66 -10.63
N ASP A 401 16.20 -19.48 -9.31
CA ASP A 401 14.91 -19.50 -8.62
C ASP A 401 14.36 -18.08 -8.40
N LEU A 402 13.04 -17.97 -8.19
CA LEU A 402 12.41 -16.67 -7.95
C LEU A 402 12.37 -16.36 -6.46
N ASP A 403 12.92 -15.20 -6.11
CA ASP A 403 12.85 -14.59 -4.79
C ASP A 403 11.66 -13.63 -4.67
N ILE A 404 11.49 -13.08 -3.47
CA ILE A 404 10.55 -11.98 -3.23
C ILE A 404 11.28 -10.70 -2.88
N LEU A 405 11.27 -9.72 -3.78
CA LEU A 405 11.62 -8.34 -3.45
C LEU A 405 10.46 -7.71 -2.68
N PHE A 406 10.72 -7.16 -1.51
CA PHE A 406 9.68 -6.85 -0.53
C PHE A 406 9.90 -5.49 0.13
N THR A 407 8.81 -4.78 0.41
CA THR A 407 8.84 -3.53 1.19
C THR A 407 7.95 -3.60 2.42
N ASN A 408 8.46 -3.07 3.53
CA ASN A 408 7.65 -2.74 4.68
C ASN A 408 7.87 -1.28 5.11
N GLY A 409 6.79 -0.54 5.17
CA GLY A 409 6.78 0.87 5.51
C GLY A 409 5.38 1.48 5.55
N ASP A 410 4.32 0.68 5.40
CA ASP A 410 2.97 1.19 5.57
C ASP A 410 2.78 1.70 7.00
N MET A 411 2.19 2.88 7.09
CA MET A 411 1.93 3.60 8.33
C MET A 411 0.47 4.03 8.44
N LEU A 412 -0.41 3.59 7.54
CA LEU A 412 -1.81 3.99 7.50
C LEU A 412 -2.61 3.54 8.73
N ASP A 413 -2.24 2.41 9.35
CA ASP A 413 -2.94 1.89 10.52
C ASP A 413 -2.54 2.60 11.82
N PHE A 414 -1.26 2.98 11.96
CA PHE A 414 -0.72 3.45 13.25
C PHE A 414 -0.19 4.90 13.23
N GLY A 415 0.09 5.47 12.05
CA GLY A 415 0.70 6.80 11.91
C GLY A 415 2.11 6.87 12.53
N PHE A 416 2.81 5.74 12.59
CA PHE A 416 4.09 5.62 13.27
C PHE A 416 5.16 5.15 12.30
N LEU A 417 6.26 5.90 12.18
CA LEU A 417 7.44 5.37 11.49
C LEU A 417 8.11 4.32 12.38
N SER A 418 8.26 3.09 11.89
CA SER A 418 8.99 2.04 12.60
C SER A 418 10.47 2.02 12.18
N PRO A 419 11.41 1.74 13.10
CA PRO A 419 12.81 1.49 12.73
C PRO A 419 12.97 0.24 11.85
N ASN A 420 11.96 -0.65 11.84
CA ASN A 420 11.97 -1.85 11.02
C ASN A 420 11.57 -1.60 9.56
N HIS A 421 11.11 -0.40 9.21
CA HIS A 421 10.76 -0.04 7.84
C HIS A 421 11.97 -0.16 6.92
N ALA A 422 11.85 -0.97 5.88
CA ALA A 422 12.96 -1.35 5.03
C ALA A 422 12.49 -1.86 3.65
N VAL A 423 13.47 -1.88 2.75
CA VAL A 423 13.44 -2.71 1.55
C VAL A 423 14.21 -3.99 1.87
N ARG A 424 13.64 -5.13 1.50
CA ARG A 424 14.08 -6.47 1.83
C ARG A 424 14.01 -7.34 0.59
N TRP A 425 14.69 -8.47 0.62
CA TRP A 425 14.36 -9.58 -0.26
C TRP A 425 14.31 -10.87 0.56
N PHE A 426 13.44 -11.78 0.15
CA PHE A 426 13.30 -13.10 0.76
C PHE A 426 13.82 -14.13 -0.23
N GLU A 427 15.00 -14.67 0.07
CA GLU A 427 15.76 -15.58 -0.78
C GLU A 427 15.11 -16.97 -0.77
N ASN A 428 14.74 -17.45 -1.95
CA ASN A 428 14.35 -18.83 -2.18
C ASN A 428 15.61 -19.70 -2.19
N ARG A 429 15.49 -20.90 -1.61
CA ARG A 429 16.59 -21.88 -1.57
C ARG A 429 16.06 -23.28 -1.86
N GLY A 430 14.89 -23.36 -2.47
CA GLY A 430 14.08 -24.57 -2.60
C GLY A 430 13.44 -25.06 -1.30
N GLU A 431 13.38 -24.25 -0.25
CA GLU A 431 12.69 -24.60 1.01
C GLU A 431 11.89 -23.41 1.58
N PHE A 432 10.77 -23.74 2.25
CA PHE A 432 9.95 -22.78 3.00
C PHE A 432 10.27 -22.86 4.50
N PRO A 433 10.29 -21.72 5.23
CA PRO A 433 10.14 -20.35 4.75
C PRO A 433 11.40 -19.83 4.04
N PHE A 434 11.24 -18.80 3.20
CA PHE A 434 12.36 -18.15 2.51
C PHE A 434 13.24 -17.41 3.51
N ARG A 435 14.51 -17.19 3.12
CA ARG A 435 15.49 -16.54 3.99
C ARG A 435 15.44 -15.01 3.83
N PRO A 436 15.10 -14.24 4.89
CA PRO A 436 14.97 -12.80 4.75
C PRO A 436 16.32 -12.07 4.84
N HIS A 437 16.48 -11.05 4.00
CA HIS A 437 17.61 -10.14 3.97
C HIS A 437 17.15 -8.69 3.94
N ILE A 438 17.97 -7.77 4.43
CA ILE A 438 17.70 -6.33 4.38
C ILE A 438 18.58 -5.73 3.29
N ILE A 439 17.95 -5.12 2.28
CA ILE A 439 18.63 -4.31 1.27
C ILE A 439 18.98 -2.96 1.88
N GLY A 440 18.02 -2.30 2.52
CA GLY A 440 18.28 -1.07 3.24
C GLY A 440 17.08 -0.53 4.00
N HIS A 441 17.36 0.22 5.07
CA HIS A 441 16.33 0.92 5.82
C HIS A 441 15.78 2.10 5.02
N LEU A 442 14.46 2.15 4.90
CA LEU A 442 13.74 3.22 4.23
C LEU A 442 12.40 3.42 4.94
N PRO A 443 12.30 4.40 5.85
CA PRO A 443 11.05 4.74 6.49
C PRO A 443 9.99 5.04 5.44
N GLY A 444 8.87 4.33 5.52
CA GLY A 444 7.79 4.48 4.56
C GLY A 444 7.93 3.63 3.31
N ALA A 445 8.92 2.71 3.21
CA ALA A 445 9.11 1.86 2.03
C ALA A 445 7.79 1.30 1.51
N TYR A 446 7.47 1.55 0.24
CA TYR A 446 6.15 1.28 -0.33
C TYR A 446 6.18 0.51 -1.65
N ARG A 447 7.14 0.80 -2.52
CA ARG A 447 7.41 0.04 -3.75
C ARG A 447 8.92 -0.15 -3.86
N ALA A 448 9.33 -1.31 -4.38
CA ALA A 448 10.69 -1.57 -4.82
C ALA A 448 10.65 -2.27 -6.18
N VAL A 449 11.48 -1.85 -7.13
CA VAL A 449 11.68 -2.47 -8.45
C VAL A 449 13.17 -2.71 -8.65
N SER A 450 13.53 -3.78 -9.35
CA SER A 450 14.93 -4.18 -9.56
C SER A 450 15.33 -4.15 -11.03
N GLY A 451 16.64 -4.03 -11.26
CA GLY A 451 17.28 -4.06 -12.57
C GLY A 451 18.74 -3.66 -12.49
N ASP A 452 19.55 -4.00 -13.49
CA ASP A 452 20.96 -3.58 -13.59
C ASP A 452 21.04 -2.12 -14.05
N ILE A 453 21.11 -1.18 -13.09
CA ILE A 453 20.96 0.27 -13.36
C ILE A 453 22.28 0.92 -13.77
N ASP A 454 23.40 0.42 -13.26
CA ASP A 454 24.74 0.92 -13.59
C ASP A 454 25.53 0.03 -14.58
N LEU A 455 24.89 -1.04 -15.09
CA LEU A 455 25.39 -1.94 -16.13
C LEU A 455 26.61 -2.76 -15.69
N ASP A 456 26.69 -3.10 -14.42
CA ASP A 456 27.79 -3.87 -13.84
C ASP A 456 27.50 -5.38 -13.74
N GLY A 457 26.25 -5.77 -13.98
CA GLY A 457 25.78 -7.15 -14.12
C GLY A 457 25.14 -7.74 -12.86
N ASP A 458 25.03 -6.99 -11.77
CA ASP A 458 24.17 -7.33 -10.65
C ASP A 458 22.83 -6.56 -10.68
N LEU A 459 21.84 -7.04 -9.92
CA LEU A 459 20.54 -6.38 -9.83
C LEU A 459 20.55 -5.35 -8.71
N ASP A 460 20.34 -4.09 -9.09
CA ASP A 460 20.08 -2.98 -8.20
C ASP A 460 18.60 -2.89 -7.82
N VAL A 461 18.28 -2.00 -6.87
CA VAL A 461 16.89 -1.72 -6.47
C VAL A 461 16.58 -0.24 -6.43
N VAL A 462 15.54 0.18 -7.15
CA VAL A 462 14.89 1.48 -6.93
C VAL A 462 13.72 1.28 -5.99
N ALA A 463 13.71 2.03 -4.90
CA ALA A 463 12.64 1.97 -3.92
C ALA A 463 12.04 3.35 -3.64
N SER A 464 10.75 3.36 -3.38
CA SER A 464 10.00 4.53 -2.97
C SER A 464 9.50 4.45 -1.54
N ALA A 465 9.17 5.62 -1.00
CA ALA A 465 8.47 5.72 0.26
C ALA A 465 7.09 6.39 0.12
N TYR A 466 6.15 5.93 0.93
CA TYR A 466 4.93 6.62 1.34
C TYR A 466 5.15 7.20 2.73
N ILE A 467 5.05 8.53 2.87
CA ILE A 467 5.13 9.23 4.14
C ILE A 467 3.82 9.98 4.34
N SER A 468 3.02 9.55 5.33
CA SER A 468 1.71 10.15 5.63
C SER A 468 1.84 11.53 6.29
N ASN A 469 0.79 12.35 6.16
CA ASN A 469 0.62 13.58 6.95
C ASN A 469 0.31 13.31 8.43
N ASP A 470 -0.15 12.10 8.76
CA ASP A 470 -0.66 11.73 10.08
C ASP A 470 0.41 11.07 10.98
N ILE A 471 1.69 11.43 10.77
CA ILE A 471 2.77 10.97 11.63
C ILE A 471 2.54 11.47 13.06
N ALA A 472 2.74 10.57 14.03
CA ALA A 472 2.60 10.88 15.45
C ALA A 472 3.36 12.16 15.85
N GLU A 473 2.67 13.05 16.58
CA GLU A 473 3.22 14.34 16.98
C GLU A 473 4.54 14.17 17.74
N GLY A 474 5.57 14.91 17.33
CA GLY A 474 6.90 14.86 17.97
C GLY A 474 7.80 13.72 17.50
N GLN A 475 7.30 12.76 16.69
CA GLN A 475 8.12 11.68 16.16
C GLN A 475 9.21 12.18 15.20
N VAL A 476 8.86 13.17 14.37
CA VAL A 476 9.78 13.79 13.41
C VAL A 476 9.75 15.30 13.57
N SER A 477 10.90 15.94 13.38
CA SER A 477 10.97 17.40 13.38
C SER A 477 10.45 17.97 12.05
N ALA A 478 9.95 19.21 12.06
CA ALA A 478 9.59 19.92 10.82
C ALA A 478 10.77 20.17 9.85
N ALA A 479 12.01 19.97 10.31
CA ALA A 479 13.21 20.09 9.47
C ALA A 479 13.61 18.77 8.79
N THR A 480 13.00 17.64 9.20
CA THR A 480 13.33 16.29 8.73
C THR A 480 13.12 16.19 7.23
N GLN A 481 14.11 15.61 6.53
CA GLN A 481 13.98 15.24 5.13
C GLN A 481 13.81 13.74 5.02
N PHE A 482 12.90 13.32 4.15
CA PHE A 482 12.67 11.94 3.80
C PHE A 482 13.24 11.65 2.42
N ASN A 483 13.75 10.44 2.25
CA ASN A 483 14.05 9.89 0.94
C ASN A 483 12.73 9.31 0.40
N LEU A 484 12.15 9.93 -0.62
CA LEU A 484 10.92 9.41 -1.26
C LEU A 484 11.21 8.50 -2.46
N LEU A 485 12.40 8.64 -3.05
CA LEU A 485 12.89 7.76 -4.11
C LEU A 485 14.39 7.56 -3.91
N VAL A 486 14.82 6.30 -3.89
CA VAL A 486 16.19 5.86 -3.60
C VAL A 486 16.59 4.81 -4.61
N TRP A 487 17.84 4.83 -5.04
CA TRP A 487 18.50 3.72 -5.69
C TRP A 487 19.44 3.06 -4.67
N PHE A 488 19.24 1.77 -4.41
CA PHE A 488 20.15 0.91 -3.67
C PHE A 488 21.01 0.18 -4.69
N GLU A 489 22.24 0.66 -4.87
CA GLU A 489 23.24 0.05 -5.75
C GLU A 489 23.82 -1.18 -5.05
N HIS A 490 23.71 -2.35 -5.66
CA HIS A 490 24.35 -3.55 -5.19
C HIS A 490 25.86 -3.41 -5.39
N GLN A 491 26.63 -3.89 -4.44
CA GLN A 491 28.07 -3.81 -4.44
C GLN A 491 28.64 -5.21 -4.52
N ARG A 492 29.79 -5.35 -5.17
CA ARG A 492 30.52 -6.63 -5.31
C ARG A 492 30.84 -7.36 -4.01
N ASP A 493 30.76 -6.69 -2.85
CA ASP A 493 30.92 -7.31 -1.53
C ASP A 493 29.61 -7.83 -0.92
N GLY A 494 28.49 -7.78 -1.67
CA GLY A 494 27.15 -8.16 -1.26
C GLY A 494 26.41 -7.09 -0.45
N SER A 495 27.00 -5.90 -0.28
CA SER A 495 26.34 -4.78 0.41
C SER A 495 25.56 -3.89 -0.55
N PHE A 496 24.66 -3.06 -0.02
CA PHE A 496 23.90 -2.09 -0.80
C PHE A 496 24.28 -0.67 -0.43
N LEU A 497 24.65 0.13 -1.44
CA LEU A 497 24.88 1.56 -1.30
C LEU A 497 23.59 2.34 -1.60
N CYS A 498 23.04 2.96 -0.56
CA CYS A 498 21.85 3.81 -0.68
C CYS A 498 22.19 5.18 -1.30
N ARG A 499 21.58 5.49 -2.45
CA ARG A 499 21.70 6.73 -3.23
C ARG A 499 20.35 7.44 -3.34
N PRO A 500 20.11 8.48 -2.54
CA PRO A 500 18.85 9.23 -2.62
C PRO A 500 18.70 9.94 -3.98
N ILE A 501 17.60 9.66 -4.69
CA ILE A 501 17.23 10.33 -5.94
C ILE A 501 16.35 11.55 -5.64
N LEU A 502 15.31 11.36 -4.82
CA LEU A 502 14.40 12.42 -4.41
C LEU A 502 14.34 12.54 -2.90
N ARG A 503 14.82 13.69 -2.40
CA ARG A 503 14.68 14.10 -1.00
C ARG A 503 13.75 15.27 -0.86
N THR A 504 12.87 15.19 0.12
CA THR A 504 11.90 16.25 0.38
C THR A 504 11.59 16.37 1.86
N ARG A 505 11.06 17.51 2.27
CA ARG A 505 10.42 17.68 3.59
C ARG A 505 8.92 17.42 3.54
N ARG A 506 8.38 17.22 2.34
CA ARG A 506 6.96 16.99 2.11
C ARG A 506 6.63 15.54 2.32
N PHE A 507 5.47 15.34 2.92
CA PHE A 507 4.79 14.06 2.97
C PHE A 507 4.19 13.72 1.60
N GLY A 508 4.23 12.45 1.23
CA GLY A 508 3.90 12.01 -0.11
C GLY A 508 4.15 10.53 -0.35
N SER A 509 3.63 10.02 -1.48
CA SER A 509 3.97 8.71 -2.03
C SER A 509 4.67 8.82 -3.36
N VAL A 510 5.43 7.78 -3.67
CA VAL A 510 5.87 7.51 -5.02
C VAL A 510 5.53 6.06 -5.35
N ASP A 511 4.90 5.83 -6.49
CA ASP A 511 4.98 4.53 -7.14
C ASP A 511 5.95 4.62 -8.33
N ALA A 512 6.61 3.51 -8.66
CA ALA A 512 7.73 3.53 -9.59
C ALA A 512 7.74 2.34 -10.55
N ALA A 513 8.14 2.61 -11.80
CA ALA A 513 8.52 1.62 -12.79
C ALA A 513 9.95 1.87 -13.28
N LEU A 514 10.63 0.79 -13.65
CA LEU A 514 11.97 0.81 -14.23
C LEU A 514 11.90 0.31 -15.67
N GLY A 515 12.71 0.87 -16.55
CA GLY A 515 12.83 0.39 -17.92
C GLY A 515 13.67 1.32 -18.79
N ASP A 516 14.19 0.80 -19.90
CA ASP A 516 14.86 1.61 -20.92
C ASP A 516 13.81 2.34 -21.77
N PHE A 517 13.41 3.54 -21.34
CA PHE A 517 12.29 4.25 -21.97
C PHE A 517 12.72 5.01 -23.21
N ASP A 518 13.97 5.45 -23.29
CA ASP A 518 14.49 6.15 -24.47
C ASP A 518 15.27 5.27 -25.45
N SER A 519 15.38 3.97 -25.14
CA SER A 519 16.05 2.95 -25.96
C SER A 519 17.54 3.23 -26.14
N ASP A 520 18.17 3.90 -25.17
CA ASP A 520 19.61 4.14 -25.20
C ASP A 520 20.40 2.97 -24.56
N GLY A 521 19.72 2.10 -23.82
CA GLY A 521 20.24 0.86 -23.25
C GLY A 521 20.78 0.97 -21.83
N ASP A 522 20.45 2.04 -21.09
CA ASP A 522 20.42 2.01 -19.63
C ASP A 522 18.97 2.12 -19.09
N LEU A 523 18.78 1.79 -17.81
CA LEU A 523 17.44 1.76 -17.20
C LEU A 523 17.08 3.14 -16.62
N ASP A 524 15.93 3.66 -17.07
CA ASP A 524 15.30 4.89 -16.58
C ASP A 524 14.27 4.61 -15.48
N ILE A 525 13.90 5.64 -14.72
CA ILE A 525 12.89 5.53 -13.64
C ILE A 525 11.67 6.40 -13.96
N ALA A 526 10.48 5.81 -13.95
CA ALA A 526 9.21 6.51 -14.03
C ALA A 526 8.57 6.54 -12.65
N ALA A 527 8.34 7.72 -12.09
CA ALA A 527 7.83 7.92 -10.73
C ALA A 527 6.50 8.69 -10.72
N GLY A 528 5.44 8.07 -10.21
CA GLY A 528 4.15 8.71 -9.95
C GLY A 528 4.17 9.39 -8.59
N LEU A 529 4.40 10.70 -8.56
CA LEU A 529 4.58 11.45 -7.32
C LEU A 529 3.24 11.99 -6.79
N THR A 530 2.97 11.74 -5.52
CA THR A 530 1.84 12.32 -4.79
C THR A 530 2.37 13.12 -3.61
N PHE A 531 2.01 14.40 -3.48
CA PHE A 531 2.34 15.21 -2.30
C PHE A 531 1.07 15.59 -1.55
N PHE A 532 1.09 15.44 -0.23
CA PHE A 532 -0.09 15.70 0.61
C PHE A 532 -0.14 17.12 1.19
N GLU A 533 0.89 17.95 0.96
CA GLU A 533 0.97 19.35 1.39
C GLU A 533 0.96 20.32 0.19
N ASP A 534 0.10 21.34 0.24
CA ASP A 534 0.01 22.41 -0.78
C ASP A 534 0.66 23.71 -0.27
N ASP A 535 1.92 23.96 -0.66
CA ASP A 535 2.66 25.19 -0.27
C ASP A 535 2.57 26.33 -1.30
N GLY A 536 1.55 26.33 -2.16
CA GLY A 536 1.26 27.45 -3.03
C GLY A 536 2.20 27.62 -4.25
N PRO A 537 2.05 28.75 -4.97
CA PRO A 537 2.33 28.81 -6.41
C PRO A 537 3.81 28.87 -6.82
N ARG A 538 4.77 28.86 -5.88
CA ARG A 538 6.22 28.92 -6.16
C ARG A 538 6.90 27.54 -6.18
N HIS A 539 6.19 26.48 -5.81
CA HIS A 539 6.73 25.12 -5.70
C HIS A 539 6.21 24.16 -6.81
N ARG A 540 5.98 24.70 -8.01
CA ARG A 540 5.35 24.05 -9.19
C ARG A 540 6.17 22.94 -9.89
N LEU A 541 7.21 22.38 -9.27
CA LEU A 541 7.94 21.26 -9.87
C LEU A 541 7.10 19.95 -9.92
N GLN A 542 5.93 19.91 -9.27
CA GLN A 542 5.20 18.67 -8.96
C GLN A 542 3.66 18.79 -9.17
N GLN A 543 3.24 19.34 -10.32
CA GLN A 543 1.84 19.27 -10.78
C GLN A 543 1.76 18.46 -12.09
N GLY A 544 2.44 17.33 -12.09
CA GLY A 544 2.46 16.38 -13.18
C GLY A 544 1.99 15.02 -12.71
N MET A 545 1.49 14.23 -13.65
CA MET A 545 1.07 12.85 -13.40
C MET A 545 2.28 11.96 -13.08
N LEU A 546 3.43 12.26 -13.67
CA LEU A 546 4.61 11.40 -13.64
C LEU A 546 5.88 12.25 -13.76
N THR A 547 6.96 11.84 -13.11
CA THR A 547 8.32 12.32 -13.37
C THR A 547 9.17 11.17 -13.88
N ILE A 548 9.75 11.34 -15.06
CA ILE A 548 10.75 10.45 -15.64
C ILE A 548 12.12 10.93 -15.21
N TRP A 549 12.94 10.06 -14.64
CA TRP A 549 14.35 10.28 -14.38
C TRP A 549 15.13 9.50 -15.41
N SER A 550 15.60 10.20 -16.45
CA SER A 550 16.42 9.58 -17.47
C SER A 550 17.80 9.29 -16.93
N ASN A 551 18.28 8.05 -17.11
CA ASN A 551 19.62 7.65 -16.70
C ASN A 551 20.63 8.12 -17.77
N GLY A 552 21.82 8.48 -17.31
CA GLY A 552 22.89 9.01 -18.13
C GLY A 552 24.16 8.17 -18.00
N THR A 553 24.04 6.93 -17.52
CA THR A 553 25.19 6.06 -17.26
C THR A 553 25.93 5.76 -18.56
N LYS A 554 25.19 5.53 -19.64
CA LYS A 554 25.78 5.25 -20.95
C LYS A 554 26.16 6.51 -21.74
N ASN A 555 25.43 7.62 -21.52
CA ASN A 555 25.63 8.92 -22.18
C ASN A 555 25.77 10.09 -21.17
N PRO A 556 26.86 10.15 -20.37
CA PRO A 556 26.99 11.04 -19.21
C PRO A 556 27.22 12.53 -19.49
#